data_AF-A0AAE0MDX7-F1
#
_entry.id   AF-A0AAE0MDX7-F1
#
_cell.length_a   1.000
_cell.length_b   1.000
_cell.length_c   1.000
_cell.angle_alpha   90.00
_cell.angle_beta   90.00
_cell.angle_gamma   90.00
#
_symmetry.space_group_name_H-M   'P 1'
#
loop_
_entity.id
_entity.type
_entity.pdbx_description
1 polymer ?
#
loop_
_entity_poly.entity_id
_entity_poly.type
_entity_poly.pdbx_seq_one_letter_code
_entity_poly.pdbx_strand_id
1 'polypeptide(L)'
;MHFSILLLVLSTTASAAVVKTGSTCVVTPLGETRVARSIDAIPAGDRDFGESIAELYKSAGAPGALGHYPRPAPSKGSTPPVYVQPSARESTEVSARSAAAAVDDTPQILDAFKQCGTDGTVIFSEGTFNIRQVMNTTALRNCSIEIHGTFVWPADNIQYWLSHSYSVTYAGRSTAWLFGGRDVSMRGFGKALFNGNGQVWIDQNKNAGNQNGRPISLTIWKGTNIFIDGITWRQAQFWHTFVAHSQNVTMTNLDMNTTSHSQYKAVNTDGVDTWNSRDVRIANWTVGCGDDCISVKGNSTNIHVSNITCYSSGGMCVGSMGSNAGQPDYVDNVVFEDVQLYRSSNAAWIKTYPGSGHVRNVTFRNIHFENVNQPIYVTSCIYSYQNCDSSRLAISNVRWENITGTSRYNVAAAIHCSSSAPCTDFSFSGIDIKPMNGGSAKTLCSNIKNQATSGLTCTGPCPGSQPQQLTGNV
;
A
#
# COMPACT_ATOMS: atom_id res chain seq x y z
N MET A 1 -5.68 12.90 -75.35
CA MET A 1 -6.32 13.21 -74.06
C MET A 1 -6.47 11.92 -73.28
N HIS A 2 -5.69 11.71 -72.22
CA HIS A 2 -5.86 10.60 -71.28
C HIS A 2 -6.07 11.25 -69.91
N PHE A 3 -7.23 11.00 -69.30
CA PHE A 3 -7.57 11.48 -67.97
C PHE A 3 -6.91 10.57 -66.93
N SER A 4 -5.95 11.10 -66.18
CA SER A 4 -5.49 10.49 -64.94
C SER A 4 -6.45 10.87 -63.82
N ILE A 5 -7.16 9.88 -63.28
CA ILE A 5 -7.93 10.01 -62.05
C ILE A 5 -6.93 10.01 -60.88
N LEU A 6 -6.77 11.18 -60.26
CA LEU A 6 -5.99 11.35 -59.04
C LEU A 6 -6.84 10.85 -57.86
N LEU A 7 -6.52 9.66 -57.35
CA LEU A 7 -7.11 9.14 -56.11
C LEU A 7 -6.53 9.92 -54.93
N LEU A 8 -7.33 10.80 -54.34
CA LEU A 8 -6.98 11.52 -53.12
C LEU A 8 -7.01 10.53 -51.94
N VAL A 9 -5.84 10.08 -51.50
CA VAL A 9 -5.72 9.30 -50.26
C VAL A 9 -5.93 10.27 -49.09
N LEU A 10 -7.11 10.20 -48.47
CA LEU A 10 -7.37 10.85 -47.19
C LEU A 10 -6.40 10.29 -46.14
N SER A 11 -5.43 11.13 -45.76
CA SER A 11 -4.60 10.95 -44.58
C SER A 11 -5.53 10.78 -43.38
N THR A 12 -5.58 9.56 -42.83
CA THR A 12 -6.03 9.36 -41.46
C THR A 12 -5.03 10.09 -40.57
N THR A 13 -5.46 11.19 -39.95
CA THR A 13 -4.67 11.86 -38.93
C THR A 13 -4.46 10.85 -37.81
N ALA A 14 -3.25 10.30 -37.69
CA ALA A 14 -2.83 9.57 -36.50
C ALA A 14 -3.01 10.54 -35.33
N SER A 15 -4.01 10.27 -34.47
CA SER A 15 -4.19 11.03 -33.24
C SER A 15 -2.90 10.90 -32.44
N ALA A 16 -2.24 12.02 -32.14
CA ALA A 16 -1.04 12.00 -31.32
C ALA A 16 -1.37 11.34 -29.96
N ALA A 17 -0.51 10.43 -29.49
CA ALA A 17 -0.70 9.73 -28.23
C ALA A 17 -0.63 10.67 -27.01
N VAL A 18 -0.06 11.87 -27.20
CA VAL A 18 -0.11 12.99 -26.25
C VAL A 18 -0.67 14.20 -26.98
N VAL A 19 -1.73 14.78 -26.45
CA VAL A 19 -2.31 16.04 -26.92
C VAL A 19 -2.12 17.08 -25.83
N LYS A 20 -1.34 18.13 -26.12
CA LYS A 20 -1.12 19.25 -25.21
C LYS A 20 -2.03 20.42 -25.57
N THR A 21 -2.79 20.92 -24.60
CA THR A 21 -3.59 22.15 -24.69
C THR A 21 -3.28 23.02 -23.48
N GLY A 22 -2.59 24.15 -23.69
CA GLY A 22 -2.10 25.00 -22.59
C GLY A 22 -1.10 24.24 -21.71
N SER A 23 -1.36 24.20 -20.39
CA SER A 23 -0.58 23.45 -19.40
C SER A 23 -1.11 22.03 -19.14
N THR A 24 -2.07 21.56 -19.95
CA THR A 24 -2.66 20.22 -19.82
C THR A 24 -2.16 19.29 -20.92
N CYS A 25 -1.70 18.11 -20.53
CA CYS A 25 -1.36 17.01 -21.42
C CYS A 25 -2.38 15.89 -21.24
N VAL A 26 -3.07 15.49 -22.30
CA VAL A 26 -3.93 14.31 -22.32
C VAL A 26 -3.17 13.19 -23.02
N VAL A 27 -3.04 12.05 -22.35
CA VAL A 27 -2.32 10.86 -22.84
C VAL A 27 -3.33 9.76 -23.13
N THR A 28 -3.24 9.17 -24.31
CA THR A 28 -4.08 8.04 -24.75
C THR A 28 -3.19 6.82 -25.01
N PRO A 29 -3.60 5.61 -24.62
CA PRO A 29 -2.78 4.41 -24.83
C PRO A 29 -2.62 4.10 -26.32
N LEU A 30 -1.43 3.62 -26.72
CA LEU A 30 -1.08 3.31 -28.10
C LEU A 30 -1.76 2.03 -28.63
N GLY A 31 -2.06 1.09 -27.73
CA GLY A 31 -2.62 -0.22 -28.08
C GLY A 31 -4.11 -0.21 -28.44
N GLU A 32 -4.82 0.90 -28.22
CA GLU A 32 -6.23 1.05 -28.59
C GLU A 32 -6.36 1.76 -29.94
N THR A 33 -6.40 1.01 -31.02
CA THR A 33 -6.95 1.52 -32.28
C THR A 33 -8.42 1.89 -32.01
N ARG A 34 -8.73 3.20 -32.05
CA ARG A 34 -10.12 3.67 -32.03
C ARG A 34 -10.86 2.98 -33.18
N VAL A 35 -11.72 2.00 -32.86
CA VAL A 35 -12.84 1.70 -33.74
C VAL A 35 -13.72 2.93 -33.66
N ALA A 36 -13.61 3.83 -34.64
CA ALA A 36 -14.56 4.89 -34.83
C ALA A 36 -15.92 4.26 -35.08
N ARG A 37 -16.69 4.01 -34.01
CA ARG A 37 -18.11 3.76 -34.15
C ARG A 37 -18.72 5.09 -34.54
N SER A 38 -19.16 5.17 -35.80
CA SER A 38 -20.18 6.14 -36.22
C SER A 38 -21.26 6.17 -35.15
N ILE A 39 -21.38 7.29 -34.43
CA ILE A 39 -22.60 7.56 -33.67
C ILE A 39 -23.61 7.97 -34.72
N ASP A 40 -24.42 7.00 -35.15
CA ASP A 40 -25.69 7.33 -35.77
C ASP A 40 -26.53 8.07 -34.72
N ALA A 41 -27.07 9.21 -35.14
CA ALA A 41 -27.81 10.14 -34.32
C ALA A 41 -28.98 9.45 -33.60
N ILE A 42 -29.00 9.52 -32.27
CA ILE A 42 -30.19 9.24 -31.47
C ILE A 42 -31.08 10.49 -31.52
N PRO A 43 -32.37 10.39 -31.94
CA PRO A 43 -33.25 11.54 -32.05
C PRO A 43 -33.56 12.18 -30.69
N ALA A 44 -33.76 13.50 -30.72
CA ALA A 44 -34.01 14.32 -29.55
C ALA A 44 -35.43 14.12 -28.97
N GLY A 45 -35.48 13.62 -27.74
CA GLY A 45 -36.62 13.59 -26.82
C GLY A 45 -36.20 12.72 -25.63
N ASP A 46 -36.02 13.18 -24.39
CA ASP A 46 -36.67 14.27 -23.67
C ASP A 46 -35.62 15.10 -22.92
N ARG A 47 -35.76 16.43 -23.00
CA ARG A 47 -35.09 17.37 -22.08
C ARG A 47 -36.13 17.80 -21.06
N ASP A 48 -35.89 17.48 -19.79
CA ASP A 48 -36.48 18.27 -18.71
C ASP A 48 -35.35 18.67 -17.75
N PHE A 49 -35.16 19.98 -17.64
CA PHE A 49 -34.17 20.66 -16.80
C PHE A 49 -34.93 21.30 -15.65
N GLY A 50 -34.51 21.01 -14.41
CA GLY A 50 -35.00 21.70 -13.23
C GLY A 50 -34.07 21.51 -12.04
N GLU A 51 -33.00 22.31 -11.98
CA GLU A 51 -32.59 23.13 -10.82
C GLU A 51 -31.14 23.59 -10.96
N SER A 52 -30.92 24.90 -10.81
CA SER A 52 -29.67 25.60 -11.08
C SER A 52 -28.67 25.50 -9.92
N ILE A 53 -27.41 25.15 -10.24
CA ILE A 53 -26.25 25.06 -9.34
C ILE A 53 -25.69 26.47 -8.99
N ALA A 54 -26.55 27.47 -8.82
CA ALA A 54 -26.16 28.86 -8.60
C ALA A 54 -26.37 29.37 -7.16
N GLU A 55 -26.99 28.59 -6.26
CA GLU A 55 -27.29 29.03 -4.88
C GLU A 55 -26.45 28.38 -3.78
N LEU A 56 -25.55 27.44 -4.08
CA LEU A 56 -24.71 26.77 -3.06
C LEU A 56 -23.40 27.50 -2.72
N TYR A 57 -23.13 28.69 -3.27
CA TYR A 57 -21.89 29.44 -3.07
C TYR A 57 -22.08 30.87 -2.54
N LYS A 58 -23.01 31.07 -1.61
CA LYS A 58 -23.15 32.33 -0.86
C LYS A 58 -23.15 32.13 0.66
N SER A 59 -22.08 31.54 1.21
CA SER A 59 -21.58 31.88 2.55
C SER A 59 -20.27 31.16 2.83
N ALA A 60 -19.14 31.77 2.46
CA ALA A 60 -17.84 31.38 3.01
C ALA A 60 -17.08 32.66 3.37
N GLY A 61 -17.15 33.02 4.64
CA GLY A 61 -16.28 34.03 5.25
C GLY A 61 -14.84 33.52 5.37
N ALA A 62 -13.91 34.47 5.48
CA ALA A 62 -12.46 34.31 5.49
C ALA A 62 -11.89 33.45 6.68
N PRO A 63 -10.62 33.02 6.63
CA PRO A 63 -10.13 31.80 7.27
C PRO A 63 -9.61 32.01 8.71
N GLY A 64 -9.89 31.03 9.57
CA GLY A 64 -9.29 30.90 10.89
C GLY A 64 -9.65 29.59 11.59
N ALA A 65 -8.64 28.93 12.14
CA ALA A 65 -8.67 27.79 13.07
C ALA A 65 -9.00 26.39 12.52
N LEU A 66 -8.05 25.48 12.76
CA LEU A 66 -8.12 24.02 12.63
C LEU A 66 -9.33 23.47 13.42
N GLY A 67 -10.33 22.92 12.72
CA GLY A 67 -11.51 22.29 13.29
C GLY A 67 -11.79 20.95 12.64
N HIS A 68 -12.13 19.96 13.47
CA HIS A 68 -12.45 18.57 13.11
C HIS A 68 -13.36 18.42 11.89
N TYR A 69 -12.99 17.51 10.98
CA TYR A 69 -13.90 17.03 9.94
C TYR A 69 -15.00 16.16 10.57
N PRO A 70 -16.28 16.35 10.21
CA PRO A 70 -17.37 15.51 10.70
C PRO A 70 -17.29 14.09 10.11
N ARG A 71 -17.45 13.07 10.97
CA ARG A 71 -17.64 11.66 10.58
C ARG A 71 -18.88 11.53 9.68
N PRO A 72 -18.81 10.80 8.56
CA PRO A 72 -20.01 10.33 7.87
C PRO A 72 -20.78 9.34 8.77
N ALA A 73 -22.11 9.45 8.79
CA ALA A 73 -22.97 8.50 9.51
C ALA A 73 -22.92 7.11 8.85
N PRO A 74 -22.99 6.01 9.64
CA PRO A 74 -22.92 4.65 9.11
C PRO A 74 -24.15 4.32 8.26
N SER A 75 -23.93 3.75 7.07
CA SER A 75 -25.00 3.22 6.24
C SER A 75 -25.65 2.01 6.92
N LYS A 76 -26.98 1.98 6.94
CA LYS A 76 -27.77 0.89 7.50
C LYS A 76 -27.67 -0.35 6.60
N GLY A 77 -27.21 -1.44 7.19
CA GLY A 77 -27.49 -2.85 6.89
C GLY A 77 -27.73 -3.26 5.43
N SER A 78 -26.75 -3.96 4.85
CA SER A 78 -27.00 -4.97 3.83
C SER A 78 -26.40 -6.30 4.29
N THR A 79 -27.21 -7.36 4.17
CA THR A 79 -26.87 -8.75 4.50
C THR A 79 -25.64 -9.25 3.75
N PRO A 80 -24.83 -10.14 4.35
CA PRO A 80 -23.64 -10.68 3.70
C PRO A 80 -24.02 -11.52 2.46
N PRO A 81 -23.23 -11.47 1.37
CA PRO A 81 -23.49 -12.30 0.20
C PRO A 81 -23.23 -13.78 0.52
N VAL A 82 -24.21 -14.62 0.16
CA VAL A 82 -24.09 -16.08 0.17
C VAL A 82 -23.08 -16.50 -0.90
N TYR A 83 -22.07 -17.28 -0.50
CA TYR A 83 -21.06 -17.82 -1.40
C TYR A 83 -21.64 -18.99 -2.21
N VAL A 84 -21.95 -18.76 -3.49
CA VAL A 84 -22.32 -19.83 -4.43
C VAL A 84 -21.06 -20.30 -5.15
N GLN A 85 -20.71 -21.58 -4.99
CA GLN A 85 -19.62 -22.24 -5.70
C GLN A 85 -19.90 -22.27 -7.22
N PRO A 86 -18.97 -21.84 -8.09
CA PRO A 86 -19.12 -22.02 -9.53
C PRO A 86 -18.90 -23.49 -9.90
N SER A 87 -19.87 -24.10 -10.59
CA SER A 87 -19.71 -25.40 -11.24
C SER A 87 -18.65 -25.31 -12.35
N ALA A 88 -17.77 -26.31 -12.42
CA ALA A 88 -16.74 -26.44 -13.43
C ALA A 88 -17.33 -26.34 -14.85
N ARG A 89 -16.88 -25.36 -15.62
CA ARG A 89 -16.96 -25.38 -17.09
C ARG A 89 -15.60 -25.79 -17.62
N GLU A 90 -15.60 -26.84 -18.45
CA GLU A 90 -14.45 -27.30 -19.24
C GLU A 90 -13.81 -26.13 -19.99
N SER A 91 -12.52 -25.92 -19.74
CA SER A 91 -11.69 -25.01 -20.51
C SER A 91 -11.24 -25.72 -21.79
N THR A 92 -11.81 -25.35 -22.93
CA THR A 92 -11.22 -25.64 -24.24
C THR A 92 -9.92 -24.86 -24.38
N GLU A 93 -8.80 -25.57 -24.55
CA GLU A 93 -7.49 -24.99 -24.85
C GLU A 93 -7.56 -24.13 -26.12
N VAL A 94 -7.37 -22.82 -25.97
CA VAL A 94 -7.09 -21.94 -27.10
C VAL A 94 -5.59 -21.92 -27.32
N SER A 95 -5.16 -22.58 -28.40
CA SER A 95 -3.81 -22.53 -28.97
C SER A 95 -3.26 -21.09 -28.99
N ALA A 96 -2.10 -20.91 -28.35
CA ALA A 96 -1.34 -19.67 -28.34
C ALA A 96 -0.81 -19.31 -29.74
N ARG A 97 -1.61 -18.56 -30.51
CA ARG A 97 -1.07 -17.71 -31.57
C ARG A 97 -0.32 -16.57 -30.88
N SER A 98 0.93 -16.35 -31.27
CA SER A 98 1.79 -15.26 -30.80
C SER A 98 1.07 -13.92 -30.96
N ALA A 99 0.47 -13.41 -29.88
CA ALA A 99 0.03 -12.03 -29.84
C ALA A 99 1.27 -11.15 -30.01
N ALA A 100 1.24 -10.20 -30.95
CA ALA A 100 2.27 -9.18 -31.05
C ALA A 100 2.46 -8.55 -29.67
N ALA A 101 3.71 -8.38 -29.24
CA ALA A 101 4.00 -7.73 -27.95
C ALA A 101 3.28 -6.38 -27.90
N ALA A 102 2.53 -6.13 -26.83
CA ALA A 102 1.81 -4.88 -26.66
C ALA A 102 2.78 -3.69 -26.74
N VAL A 103 2.37 -2.64 -27.44
CA VAL A 103 3.18 -1.42 -27.66
C VAL A 103 3.54 -0.79 -26.32
N ASP A 104 4.79 -0.35 -26.15
CA ASP A 104 5.26 0.30 -24.92
C ASP A 104 4.70 1.72 -24.81
N ASP A 105 3.92 1.97 -23.76
CA ASP A 105 3.33 3.28 -23.48
C ASP A 105 4.22 4.18 -22.62
N THR A 106 5.36 3.67 -22.14
CA THR A 106 6.24 4.42 -21.23
C THR A 106 6.81 5.71 -21.84
N PRO A 107 7.28 5.73 -23.12
CA PRO A 107 7.90 6.93 -23.68
C PRO A 107 6.97 8.15 -23.72
N GLN A 108 5.72 7.98 -24.14
CA GLN A 108 4.79 9.10 -24.23
C GLN A 108 4.23 9.53 -22.87
N ILE A 109 4.15 8.61 -21.90
CA ILE A 109 3.84 8.94 -20.50
C ILE A 109 4.93 9.87 -19.93
N LEU A 110 6.21 9.51 -20.11
CA LEU A 110 7.34 10.32 -19.65
C LEU A 110 7.40 11.67 -20.38
N ASP A 111 7.07 11.70 -21.67
CA ASP A 111 6.99 12.95 -22.44
C ASP A 111 5.88 13.88 -21.93
N ALA A 112 4.70 13.36 -21.60
CA ALA A 112 3.63 14.14 -20.99
C ALA A 112 4.04 14.74 -19.63
N PHE A 113 4.73 13.98 -18.78
CA PHE A 113 5.28 14.49 -17.53
C PHE A 113 6.35 15.56 -17.77
N LYS A 114 7.20 15.41 -18.79
CA LYS A 114 8.18 16.43 -19.16
C LYS A 114 7.51 17.73 -19.63
N GLN A 115 6.43 17.62 -20.39
CA GLN A 115 5.74 18.76 -21.00
C GLN A 115 4.79 19.51 -20.05
N CYS A 116 4.17 18.80 -19.10
CA CYS A 116 3.08 19.31 -18.27
C CYS A 116 3.24 19.00 -16.76
N GLY A 117 4.36 18.41 -16.34
CA GLY A 117 4.64 18.07 -14.93
C GLY A 117 5.03 19.26 -14.04
N THR A 118 4.99 20.47 -14.57
CA THR A 118 5.28 21.72 -13.86
C THR A 118 4.15 22.71 -14.11
N ASP A 119 3.50 23.18 -13.04
CA ASP A 119 2.42 24.17 -13.09
C ASP A 119 1.31 23.75 -14.09
N GLY A 120 0.98 22.46 -14.09
CA GLY A 120 0.20 21.83 -15.15
C GLY A 120 -0.58 20.60 -14.72
N THR A 121 -1.20 19.95 -15.71
CA THR A 121 -2.04 18.75 -15.49
C THR A 121 -1.69 17.67 -16.50
N VAL A 122 -1.57 16.43 -16.04
CA VAL A 122 -1.40 15.24 -16.88
C VAL A 122 -2.62 14.34 -16.68
N ILE A 123 -3.35 14.08 -17.76
CA ILE A 123 -4.57 13.26 -17.75
C ILE A 123 -4.32 12.01 -18.58
N PHE A 124 -4.37 10.84 -17.96
CA PHE A 124 -4.36 9.56 -18.66
C PHE A 124 -5.80 9.15 -18.93
N SER A 125 -6.17 9.02 -20.20
CA SER A 125 -7.53 8.63 -20.62
C SER A 125 -7.86 7.20 -20.17
N GLU A 126 -9.12 6.81 -20.35
CA GLU A 126 -9.50 5.40 -20.25
C GLU A 126 -8.68 4.55 -21.25
N GLY A 127 -8.55 3.27 -20.91
CA GLY A 127 -7.82 2.27 -21.69
C GLY A 127 -6.61 1.67 -20.97
N THR A 128 -5.87 0.78 -21.66
CA THR A 128 -4.73 0.06 -21.08
C THR A 128 -3.38 0.61 -21.55
N PHE A 129 -2.58 1.13 -20.61
CA PHE A 129 -1.20 1.56 -20.81
C PHE A 129 -0.24 0.43 -20.40
N ASN A 130 0.61 -0.01 -21.32
CA ASN A 130 1.63 -1.02 -21.09
C ASN A 130 2.94 -0.34 -20.68
N ILE A 131 3.26 -0.42 -19.39
CA ILE A 131 4.48 0.13 -18.81
C ILE A 131 5.60 -0.89 -18.97
N ARG A 132 6.43 -0.75 -20.01
CA ARG A 132 7.52 -1.69 -20.31
C ARG A 132 8.90 -1.16 -19.94
N GLN A 133 8.99 0.06 -19.42
CA GLN A 133 10.22 0.64 -18.91
C GLN A 133 10.05 1.20 -17.49
N VAL A 134 11.15 1.28 -16.75
CA VAL A 134 11.16 1.97 -15.47
C VAL A 134 10.90 3.47 -15.66
N MET A 135 10.19 4.08 -14.72
CA MET A 135 9.82 5.50 -14.79
C MET A 135 10.47 6.31 -13.66
N ASN A 136 10.94 7.51 -13.99
CA ASN A 136 11.40 8.49 -13.02
C ASN A 136 10.70 9.82 -13.26
N THR A 137 9.81 10.18 -12.35
CA THR A 137 9.01 11.40 -12.37
C THR A 137 9.17 12.12 -11.03
N THR A 138 10.42 12.31 -10.59
CA THR A 138 10.74 12.95 -9.30
C THR A 138 10.86 14.48 -9.38
N ALA A 139 10.81 15.04 -10.59
CA ALA A 139 10.98 16.48 -10.83
C ALA A 139 9.65 17.24 -10.95
N LEU A 140 8.53 16.67 -10.50
CA LEU A 140 7.22 17.29 -10.62
C LEU A 140 7.09 18.51 -9.68
N ARG A 141 6.36 19.54 -10.12
CA ARG A 141 6.08 20.73 -9.32
C ARG A 141 4.69 21.26 -9.58
N ASN A 142 3.87 21.43 -8.56
CA ASN A 142 2.52 21.98 -8.69
C ASN A 142 1.74 21.28 -9.84
N CYS A 143 1.68 19.95 -9.75
CA CYS A 143 1.22 19.09 -10.84
C CYS A 143 -0.01 18.29 -10.41
N SER A 144 -1.09 18.38 -11.20
CA SER A 144 -2.26 17.52 -11.05
C SER A 144 -2.18 16.35 -12.02
N ILE A 145 -2.31 15.13 -11.50
CA ILE A 145 -2.29 13.90 -12.29
C ILE A 145 -3.65 13.22 -12.12
N GLU A 146 -4.29 12.94 -13.25
CA GLU A 146 -5.57 12.24 -13.31
C GLU A 146 -5.41 10.94 -14.08
N ILE A 147 -5.83 9.82 -13.49
CA ILE A 147 -5.69 8.51 -14.11
C ILE A 147 -7.08 7.90 -14.25
N HIS A 148 -7.54 7.76 -15.49
CA HIS A 148 -8.83 7.13 -15.81
C HIS A 148 -8.67 5.72 -16.40
N GLY A 149 -7.44 5.28 -16.66
CA GLY A 149 -7.11 4.01 -17.30
C GLY A 149 -6.42 2.99 -16.40
N THR A 150 -5.96 1.91 -17.03
CA THR A 150 -5.22 0.82 -16.40
C THR A 150 -3.75 0.90 -16.77
N PHE A 151 -2.84 0.89 -15.80
CA PHE A 151 -1.40 0.72 -16.00
C PHE A 151 -1.04 -0.74 -15.73
N VAL A 152 -0.47 -1.40 -16.74
CA VAL A 152 -0.01 -2.78 -16.64
C VAL A 152 1.51 -2.79 -16.74
N TRP A 153 2.17 -3.45 -15.79
CA TRP A 153 3.59 -3.78 -15.89
C TRP A 153 3.72 -5.22 -16.39
N PRO A 154 4.02 -5.46 -17.68
CA PRO A 154 4.11 -6.81 -18.20
C PRO A 154 5.23 -7.61 -17.53
N ALA A 155 4.94 -8.87 -17.20
CA ALA A 155 5.91 -9.81 -16.64
C ALA A 155 6.56 -10.71 -17.71
N ASP A 156 6.50 -10.32 -18.98
CA ASP A 156 7.09 -11.03 -20.12
C ASP A 156 8.62 -10.86 -20.21
N ASN A 157 9.20 -9.90 -19.49
CA ASN A 157 10.64 -9.68 -19.40
C ASN A 157 11.10 -9.38 -17.97
N ILE A 158 11.12 -10.40 -17.12
CA ILE A 158 11.59 -10.27 -15.72
C ILE A 158 13.05 -9.84 -15.62
N GLN A 159 13.90 -10.29 -16.55
CA GLN A 159 15.33 -9.95 -16.54
C GLN A 159 15.57 -8.45 -16.74
N TYR A 160 14.75 -7.79 -17.57
CA TYR A 160 14.77 -6.32 -17.68
C TYR A 160 14.50 -5.68 -16.32
N TRP A 161 13.40 -6.03 -15.66
CA TRP A 161 13.03 -5.44 -14.37
C TRP A 161 14.09 -5.70 -13.29
N LEU A 162 14.64 -6.92 -13.22
CA LEU A 162 15.71 -7.26 -12.28
C LEU A 162 16.97 -6.40 -12.44
N SER A 163 17.28 -5.96 -13.67
CA SER A 163 18.49 -5.22 -13.99
C SER A 163 18.31 -3.69 -14.12
N HIS A 164 17.09 -3.21 -14.35
CA HIS A 164 16.82 -1.80 -14.65
C HIS A 164 16.05 -1.06 -13.55
N SER A 165 15.42 -1.78 -12.61
CA SER A 165 14.68 -1.15 -11.50
C SER A 165 15.58 -0.20 -10.69
N TYR A 166 15.06 0.98 -10.37
CA TYR A 166 15.82 1.98 -9.64
C TYR A 166 16.05 1.54 -8.19
N SER A 167 17.29 1.62 -7.71
CA SER A 167 17.59 1.39 -6.29
C SER A 167 16.92 2.46 -5.42
N VAL A 168 16.22 2.02 -4.37
CA VAL A 168 15.69 2.90 -3.32
C VAL A 168 16.58 2.91 -2.08
N THR A 169 17.80 2.34 -2.17
CA THR A 169 18.86 2.21 -1.15
C THR A 169 18.50 1.40 0.10
N TYR A 170 17.26 1.52 0.60
CA TYR A 170 16.77 0.79 1.76
C TYR A 170 16.79 -0.72 1.52
N ALA A 171 17.52 -1.45 2.37
CA ALA A 171 17.64 -2.92 2.34
C ALA A 171 17.97 -3.53 0.95
N GLY A 172 18.64 -2.77 0.08
CA GLY A 172 18.94 -3.20 -1.30
C GLY A 172 17.69 -3.43 -2.16
N ARG A 173 16.56 -2.78 -1.84
CA ARG A 173 15.32 -2.87 -2.63
C ARG A 173 15.37 -1.93 -3.83
N SER A 174 14.50 -2.19 -4.80
CA SER A 174 14.39 -1.42 -6.05
C SER A 174 12.93 -1.17 -6.42
N THR A 175 12.66 -0.21 -7.31
CA THR A 175 11.32 0.18 -7.73
C THR A 175 11.19 0.34 -9.24
N ALA A 176 10.01 0.05 -9.77
CA ALA A 176 9.67 0.26 -11.17
C ALA A 176 9.36 1.74 -11.48
N TRP A 177 8.85 2.49 -10.51
CA TRP A 177 8.50 3.90 -10.67
C TRP A 177 8.98 4.73 -9.48
N LEU A 178 10.00 5.57 -9.71
CA LEU A 178 10.36 6.66 -8.80
C LEU A 178 9.44 7.86 -9.05
N PHE A 179 8.56 8.13 -8.11
CA PHE A 179 7.59 9.22 -8.16
C PHE A 179 7.91 10.26 -7.09
N GLY A 180 7.89 11.55 -7.40
CA GLY A 180 8.22 12.57 -6.40
C GLY A 180 8.09 13.98 -6.95
N GLY A 181 8.53 14.95 -6.16
CA GLY A 181 8.39 16.37 -6.49
C GLY A 181 7.78 17.17 -5.35
N ARG A 182 7.25 18.36 -5.67
CA ARG A 182 6.64 19.25 -4.70
C ARG A 182 5.24 19.66 -5.13
N ASP A 183 4.27 19.62 -4.22
CA ASP A 183 2.90 20.05 -4.47
C ASP A 183 2.26 19.23 -5.62
N VAL A 184 2.14 17.92 -5.43
CA VAL A 184 1.68 16.99 -6.49
C VAL A 184 0.47 16.21 -6.01
N SER A 185 -0.57 16.15 -6.85
CA SER A 185 -1.73 15.28 -6.61
C SER A 185 -1.84 14.19 -7.68
N MET A 186 -2.03 12.93 -7.30
CA MET A 186 -2.34 11.81 -8.20
C MET A 186 -3.69 11.22 -7.82
N ARG A 187 -4.69 11.37 -8.69
CA ARG A 187 -6.07 10.96 -8.41
C ARG A 187 -6.55 9.97 -9.46
N GLY A 188 -7.07 8.85 -8.98
CA GLY A 188 -7.58 7.76 -9.81
C GLY A 188 -9.08 7.78 -10.06
N PHE A 189 -9.84 8.63 -9.36
CA PHE A 189 -11.29 8.81 -9.52
C PHE A 189 -12.09 7.49 -9.49
N GLY A 190 -11.59 6.47 -8.79
CA GLY A 190 -12.20 5.13 -8.74
C GLY A 190 -12.06 4.32 -10.04
N LYS A 191 -11.33 4.83 -11.03
CA LYS A 191 -11.09 4.19 -12.33
C LYS A 191 -9.66 3.66 -12.48
N ALA A 192 -8.68 4.30 -11.86
CA ALA A 192 -7.29 3.91 -11.98
C ALA A 192 -7.03 2.49 -11.44
N LEU A 193 -6.43 1.65 -12.29
CA LEU A 193 -5.96 0.32 -11.93
C LEU A 193 -4.48 0.17 -12.23
N PHE A 194 -3.67 -0.15 -11.23
CA PHE A 194 -2.28 -0.55 -11.39
C PHE A 194 -2.18 -2.06 -11.25
N ASN A 195 -1.84 -2.75 -12.34
CA ASN A 195 -1.70 -4.20 -12.37
C ASN A 195 -0.22 -4.58 -12.56
N GLY A 196 0.38 -5.16 -11.52
CA GLY A 196 1.79 -5.54 -11.52
C GLY A 196 2.11 -6.89 -12.16
N ASN A 197 1.10 -7.70 -12.53
CA ASN A 197 1.29 -9.09 -13.00
C ASN A 197 2.14 -9.95 -12.04
N GLY A 198 1.94 -9.79 -10.74
CA GLY A 198 2.71 -10.38 -9.65
C GLY A 198 2.76 -11.91 -9.58
N GLN A 199 1.80 -12.64 -10.17
CA GLN A 199 1.80 -14.12 -10.09
C GLN A 199 3.09 -14.74 -10.63
N VAL A 200 3.61 -14.22 -11.76
CA VAL A 200 4.85 -14.72 -12.35
C VAL A 200 6.04 -14.48 -11.41
N TRP A 201 6.05 -13.34 -10.70
CA TRP A 201 7.07 -13.03 -9.70
C TRP A 201 6.97 -13.94 -8.47
N ILE A 202 5.76 -14.24 -8.02
CA ILE A 202 5.50 -15.17 -6.91
C ILE A 202 6.04 -16.56 -7.26
N ASP A 203 5.74 -17.05 -8.46
CA ASP A 203 6.16 -18.38 -8.92
C ASP A 203 7.66 -18.48 -9.15
N GLN A 204 8.29 -17.40 -9.62
CA GLN A 204 9.74 -17.33 -9.74
C GLN A 204 10.44 -17.29 -8.38
N ASN A 205 9.88 -16.56 -7.41
CA ASN A 205 10.48 -16.37 -6.09
C ASN A 205 10.36 -17.62 -5.20
N LYS A 206 9.37 -18.49 -5.43
CA LYS A 206 9.22 -19.81 -4.76
C LYS A 206 9.29 -19.77 -3.23
N ASN A 207 8.54 -18.87 -2.60
CA ASN A 207 8.59 -18.63 -1.14
C ASN A 207 9.95 -18.14 -0.59
N ALA A 208 10.92 -17.81 -1.43
CA ALA A 208 12.12 -17.10 -0.96
C ALA A 208 11.73 -15.73 -0.40
N GLY A 209 12.61 -15.13 0.39
CA GLY A 209 12.41 -13.78 0.90
C GLY A 209 12.70 -12.72 -0.17
N ASN A 210 13.58 -11.79 0.20
CA ASN A 210 14.01 -10.71 -0.67
C ASN A 210 14.75 -11.20 -1.91
N GLN A 211 14.23 -10.88 -3.10
CA GLN A 211 14.91 -11.04 -4.38
C GLN A 211 15.46 -9.67 -4.83
N ASN A 212 16.74 -9.57 -5.15
CA ASN A 212 17.32 -8.32 -5.66
C ASN A 212 16.72 -7.97 -7.02
N GLY A 213 16.40 -6.69 -7.23
CA GLY A 213 15.82 -6.21 -8.49
C GLY A 213 14.31 -6.42 -8.64
N ARG A 214 13.66 -7.25 -7.80
CA ARG A 214 12.21 -7.44 -7.79
C ARG A 214 11.54 -6.11 -7.39
N PRO A 215 10.80 -5.44 -8.28
CA PRO A 215 10.46 -4.03 -8.10
C PRO A 215 9.27 -3.81 -7.16
N ILE A 216 9.38 -2.81 -6.29
CA ILE A 216 8.24 -2.07 -5.72
C ILE A 216 7.52 -1.37 -6.87
N SER A 217 6.18 -1.44 -6.93
CA SER A 217 5.45 -0.87 -8.07
C SER A 217 5.63 0.66 -8.18
N LEU A 218 5.46 1.40 -7.09
CA LEU A 218 5.68 2.85 -7.03
C LEU A 218 6.32 3.25 -5.70
N THR A 219 7.42 4.01 -5.76
CA THR A 219 8.03 4.64 -4.60
C THR A 219 7.85 6.15 -4.65
N ILE A 220 7.21 6.73 -3.62
CA ILE A 220 7.23 8.16 -3.35
C ILE A 220 8.62 8.49 -2.81
N TRP A 221 9.44 9.14 -3.61
CA TRP A 221 10.85 9.39 -3.37
C TRP A 221 11.13 10.89 -3.31
N LYS A 222 11.61 11.35 -2.15
CA LYS A 222 11.94 12.78 -1.94
C LYS A 222 10.77 13.72 -2.29
N GLY A 223 9.54 13.27 -2.04
CA GLY A 223 8.33 14.04 -2.27
C GLY A 223 8.04 15.01 -1.12
N THR A 224 7.49 16.18 -1.43
CA THR A 224 6.97 17.12 -0.42
C THR A 224 5.57 17.58 -0.81
N ASN A 225 4.61 17.48 0.11
CA ASN A 225 3.21 17.83 -0.18
C ASN A 225 2.64 17.00 -1.34
N ILE A 226 2.51 15.70 -1.09
CA ILE A 226 2.03 14.71 -2.06
C ILE A 226 0.66 14.21 -1.63
N PHE A 227 -0.30 14.21 -2.55
CA PHE A 227 -1.64 13.66 -2.34
C PHE A 227 -1.90 12.52 -3.33
N ILE A 228 -2.26 11.33 -2.85
CA ILE A 228 -2.66 10.19 -3.69
C ILE A 228 -4.04 9.70 -3.26
N ASP A 229 -4.94 9.53 -4.23
CA ASP A 229 -6.33 9.18 -3.95
C ASP A 229 -6.97 8.25 -4.99
N GLY A 230 -7.76 7.28 -4.53
CA GLY A 230 -8.71 6.57 -5.38
C GLY A 230 -8.08 5.65 -6.42
N ILE A 231 -6.98 4.97 -6.07
CA ILE A 231 -6.26 4.05 -6.97
C ILE A 231 -6.44 2.60 -6.50
N THR A 232 -6.75 1.72 -7.44
CA THR A 232 -6.76 0.27 -7.23
C THR A 232 -5.42 -0.33 -7.65
N TRP A 233 -4.82 -1.17 -6.81
CA TRP A 233 -3.59 -1.90 -7.06
C TRP A 233 -3.84 -3.41 -7.01
N ARG A 234 -3.39 -4.12 -8.02
CA ARG A 234 -3.53 -5.58 -8.12
C ARG A 234 -2.22 -6.24 -8.48
N GLN A 235 -1.98 -7.38 -7.84
CA GLN A 235 -0.90 -8.29 -8.19
C GLN A 235 0.46 -7.56 -8.24
N ALA A 236 0.84 -6.91 -7.14
CA ALA A 236 2.14 -6.26 -7.03
C ALA A 236 3.28 -7.28 -7.19
N GLN A 237 4.38 -6.83 -7.80
CA GLN A 237 5.56 -7.67 -7.99
C GLN A 237 6.25 -7.90 -6.66
N PHE A 238 6.45 -6.85 -5.86
CA PHE A 238 6.99 -6.83 -4.49
C PHE A 238 6.01 -6.04 -3.60
N TRP A 239 6.49 -5.09 -2.80
CA TRP A 239 5.64 -4.12 -2.11
C TRP A 239 4.80 -3.33 -3.12
N HIS A 240 3.55 -3.03 -2.75
CA HIS A 240 2.68 -2.20 -3.59
C HIS A 240 3.24 -0.77 -3.67
N THR A 241 3.59 -0.17 -2.53
CA THR A 241 4.19 1.16 -2.52
C THR A 241 5.16 1.40 -1.34
N PHE A 242 5.96 2.45 -1.46
CA PHE A 242 6.97 2.84 -0.48
C PHE A 242 7.06 4.36 -0.39
N VAL A 243 7.08 4.90 0.82
CA VAL A 243 7.26 6.34 1.10
C VAL A 243 8.65 6.54 1.69
N ALA A 244 9.54 7.15 0.91
CA ALA A 244 10.95 7.28 1.25
C ALA A 244 11.44 8.72 1.13
N HIS A 245 12.18 9.19 2.14
CA HIS A 245 12.74 10.54 2.17
C HIS A 245 11.73 11.66 1.95
N SER A 246 10.47 11.44 2.31
CA SER A 246 9.36 12.31 1.92
C SER A 246 8.75 13.04 3.13
N GLN A 247 8.12 14.17 2.87
CA GLN A 247 7.44 14.97 3.88
C GLN A 247 6.01 15.33 3.44
N ASN A 248 5.07 15.31 4.36
CA ASN A 248 3.70 15.76 4.13
C ASN A 248 3.06 14.97 2.97
N VAL A 249 2.86 13.68 3.20
CA VAL A 249 2.30 12.74 2.22
C VAL A 249 0.96 12.26 2.73
N THR A 250 -0.10 12.46 1.96
CA THR A 250 -1.43 11.92 2.25
C THR A 250 -1.82 10.93 1.16
N MET A 251 -2.25 9.74 1.57
CA MET A 251 -2.71 8.70 0.68
C MET A 251 -4.03 8.12 1.18
N THR A 252 -5.09 8.21 0.37
CA THR A 252 -6.45 7.82 0.80
C THR A 252 -7.22 7.04 -0.25
N ASN A 253 -8.22 6.27 0.19
CA ASN A 253 -9.14 5.53 -0.68
C ASN A 253 -8.41 4.57 -1.63
N LEU A 254 -7.47 3.79 -1.09
CA LEU A 254 -6.70 2.82 -1.89
C LEU A 254 -7.20 1.40 -1.65
N ASP A 255 -7.25 0.61 -2.72
CA ASP A 255 -7.61 -0.79 -2.68
C ASP A 255 -6.47 -1.62 -3.28
N MET A 256 -5.79 -2.40 -2.45
CA MET A 256 -4.61 -3.19 -2.82
C MET A 256 -4.90 -4.68 -2.64
N ASN A 257 -4.57 -5.51 -3.62
CA ASN A 257 -4.67 -6.96 -3.46
C ASN A 257 -3.61 -7.71 -4.27
N THR A 258 -2.80 -8.52 -3.59
CA THR A 258 -1.95 -9.54 -4.20
C THR A 258 -2.27 -10.90 -3.59
N THR A 259 -2.85 -11.77 -4.41
CA THR A 259 -3.23 -13.14 -4.03
C THR A 259 -2.51 -14.11 -4.96
N SER A 260 -1.87 -15.12 -4.39
CA SER A 260 -1.29 -16.21 -5.18
C SER A 260 -2.33 -17.24 -5.57
N HIS A 261 -2.23 -17.73 -6.80
CA HIS A 261 -3.03 -18.84 -7.34
C HIS A 261 -2.22 -20.13 -7.48
N SER A 262 -1.03 -20.19 -6.88
CA SER A 262 -0.15 -21.37 -6.87
C SER A 262 0.17 -21.82 -5.45
N GLN A 263 0.98 -22.87 -5.33
CA GLN A 263 1.50 -23.36 -4.04
C GLN A 263 2.46 -22.37 -3.34
N TYR A 264 2.94 -21.35 -4.06
CA TYR A 264 3.81 -20.32 -3.52
C TYR A 264 3.00 -19.16 -2.95
N LYS A 265 3.54 -18.47 -1.95
CA LYS A 265 2.90 -17.39 -1.21
C LYS A 265 3.30 -16.04 -1.81
N ALA A 266 2.44 -15.04 -1.63
CA ALA A 266 2.69 -13.65 -1.99
C ALA A 266 3.70 -12.95 -1.05
N VAL A 267 4.87 -13.57 -0.85
CA VAL A 267 5.90 -13.11 0.10
C VAL A 267 6.37 -11.69 -0.25
N ASN A 268 6.50 -10.82 0.75
CA ASN A 268 6.92 -9.42 0.61
C ASN A 268 6.07 -8.62 -0.37
N THR A 269 4.74 -8.69 -0.22
CA THR A 269 3.78 -7.90 -1.00
C THR A 269 3.12 -6.82 -0.15
N ASP A 270 3.92 -6.21 0.73
CA ASP A 270 3.52 -5.20 1.71
C ASP A 270 2.60 -4.13 1.08
N GLY A 271 1.64 -3.62 1.84
CA GLY A 271 0.75 -2.55 1.36
C GLY A 271 1.53 -1.26 1.17
N VAL A 272 2.02 -0.69 2.28
CA VAL A 272 2.96 0.44 2.23
C VAL A 272 4.00 0.36 3.34
N ASP A 273 5.23 0.69 2.96
CA ASP A 273 6.33 0.93 3.88
C ASP A 273 6.66 2.43 3.97
N THR A 274 7.05 2.93 5.14
CA THR A 274 7.62 4.28 5.29
C THR A 274 9.06 4.21 5.77
N TRP A 275 9.94 5.07 5.27
CA TRP A 275 11.34 5.16 5.71
C TRP A 275 11.90 6.56 5.53
N ASN A 276 12.69 7.05 6.49
CA ASN A 276 13.29 8.39 6.45
C ASN A 276 12.25 9.49 6.10
N SER A 277 11.01 9.37 6.58
CA SER A 277 9.89 10.20 6.15
C SER A 277 9.14 10.79 7.34
N ARG A 278 8.49 11.94 7.14
CA ARG A 278 7.73 12.58 8.22
C ARG A 278 6.41 13.16 7.75
N ASP A 279 5.46 13.27 8.67
CA ASP A 279 4.14 13.84 8.41
C ASP A 279 3.42 13.04 7.30
N VAL A 280 3.15 11.75 7.56
CA VAL A 280 2.52 10.83 6.60
C VAL A 280 1.14 10.43 7.12
N ARG A 281 0.11 10.61 6.29
CA ARG A 281 -1.27 10.21 6.58
C ARG A 281 -1.75 9.15 5.59
N ILE A 282 -2.21 8.02 6.12
CA ILE A 282 -2.74 6.88 5.38
C ILE A 282 -4.16 6.63 5.88
N ALA A 283 -5.17 6.69 4.99
CA ALA A 283 -6.56 6.54 5.43
C ALA A 283 -7.49 5.86 4.43
N ASN A 284 -8.47 5.09 4.92
CA ASN A 284 -9.51 4.46 4.10
C ASN A 284 -8.93 3.46 3.09
N TRP A 285 -8.17 2.47 3.55
CA TRP A 285 -7.56 1.47 2.67
C TRP A 285 -8.14 0.08 2.91
N THR A 286 -8.17 -0.70 1.83
CA THR A 286 -8.32 -2.15 1.89
C THR A 286 -7.06 -2.79 1.33
N VAL A 287 -6.44 -3.72 2.05
CA VAL A 287 -5.17 -4.34 1.66
C VAL A 287 -5.24 -5.86 1.86
N GLY A 288 -5.21 -6.60 0.74
CA GLY A 288 -4.89 -8.02 0.70
C GLY A 288 -3.45 -8.23 0.27
N CYS A 289 -2.62 -8.84 1.11
CA CYS A 289 -1.23 -9.11 0.77
C CYS A 289 -0.71 -10.37 1.46
N GLY A 290 0.56 -10.69 1.28
CA GLY A 290 1.26 -11.79 1.95
C GLY A 290 2.34 -11.36 2.94
N ASP A 291 2.37 -10.09 3.32
CA ASP A 291 3.32 -9.49 4.29
C ASP A 291 2.67 -8.29 4.99
N ASP A 292 3.42 -7.38 5.63
CA ASP A 292 2.90 -6.24 6.38
C ASP A 292 1.80 -5.47 5.62
N CYS A 293 0.69 -5.16 6.30
CA CYS A 293 -0.36 -4.33 5.70
C CYS A 293 0.16 -2.89 5.60
N ILE A 294 0.66 -2.36 6.72
CA ILE A 294 1.33 -1.06 6.83
C ILE A 294 2.57 -1.25 7.70
N SER A 295 3.74 -0.79 7.24
CA SER A 295 4.99 -0.92 7.98
C SER A 295 5.72 0.41 8.12
N VAL A 296 5.95 0.85 9.36
CA VAL A 296 6.71 2.06 9.66
C VAL A 296 8.15 1.67 9.96
N LYS A 297 9.06 1.91 9.00
CA LYS A 297 10.50 1.63 9.16
C LYS A 297 11.23 2.82 9.78
N GLY A 298 12.55 2.63 9.99
CA GLY A 298 13.44 3.58 10.64
C GLY A 298 13.40 5.01 10.11
N ASN A 299 13.64 5.93 11.03
CA ASN A 299 13.67 7.38 10.84
C ASN A 299 12.35 7.92 10.28
N SER A 300 11.24 7.35 10.72
CA SER A 300 9.90 7.81 10.40
C SER A 300 9.27 8.53 11.61
N THR A 301 8.63 9.67 11.38
CA THR A 301 8.02 10.47 12.47
C THR A 301 6.69 11.08 12.06
N ASN A 302 5.74 11.19 13.01
CA ASN A 302 4.39 11.73 12.76
C ASN A 302 3.67 10.94 11.66
N ILE A 303 3.46 9.66 11.91
CA ILE A 303 2.75 8.76 10.99
C ILE A 303 1.36 8.48 11.56
N HIS A 304 0.33 8.73 10.76
CA HIS A 304 -1.05 8.51 11.15
C HIS A 304 -1.77 7.61 10.15
N VAL A 305 -2.20 6.46 10.64
CA VAL A 305 -2.88 5.42 9.88
C VAL A 305 -4.27 5.22 10.47
N SER A 306 -5.31 5.39 9.66
CA SER A 306 -6.70 5.34 10.15
C SER A 306 -7.66 4.64 9.18
N ASN A 307 -8.62 3.87 9.67
CA ASN A 307 -9.65 3.21 8.85
C ASN A 307 -9.04 2.28 7.78
N ILE A 308 -8.40 1.19 8.24
CA ILE A 308 -7.72 0.22 7.38
C ILE A 308 -8.35 -1.15 7.55
N THR A 309 -8.59 -1.84 6.44
CA THR A 309 -8.99 -3.25 6.43
C THR A 309 -7.90 -4.10 5.80
N CYS A 310 -7.41 -5.10 6.51
CA CYS A 310 -6.34 -5.97 6.06
C CYS A 310 -6.78 -7.44 5.94
N TYR A 311 -6.37 -8.11 4.87
CA TYR A 311 -6.62 -9.52 4.62
C TYR A 311 -5.31 -10.29 4.43
N SER A 312 -5.16 -11.40 5.15
CA SER A 312 -4.02 -12.33 5.02
C SER A 312 -2.63 -11.69 5.18
N SER A 313 -2.53 -10.55 5.87
CA SER A 313 -1.33 -9.71 5.93
C SER A 313 -0.51 -9.91 7.22
N GLY A 314 0.56 -9.13 7.36
CA GLY A 314 1.34 -8.94 8.59
C GLY A 314 0.76 -7.86 9.53
N GLY A 315 -0.38 -7.26 9.18
CA GLY A 315 -1.04 -6.24 10.01
C GLY A 315 -0.26 -4.93 10.15
N MET A 316 -0.43 -4.24 11.28
CA MET A 316 0.20 -2.96 11.57
C MET A 316 1.57 -3.17 12.21
N CYS A 317 2.63 -2.75 11.53
CA CYS A 317 3.99 -3.00 11.96
C CYS A 317 4.77 -1.69 12.20
N VAL A 318 5.52 -1.65 13.31
CA VAL A 318 6.68 -0.76 13.44
C VAL A 318 7.94 -1.61 13.29
N GLY A 319 8.68 -1.38 12.23
CA GLY A 319 9.96 -2.01 11.93
C GLY A 319 9.98 -2.84 10.64
N SER A 320 11.04 -3.62 10.40
CA SER A 320 12.14 -3.84 11.32
C SER A 320 13.00 -2.61 11.55
N MET A 321 13.50 -2.46 12.77
CA MET A 321 14.39 -1.39 13.21
C MET A 321 15.75 -1.95 13.63
N GLY A 322 16.83 -1.19 13.42
CA GLY A 322 18.16 -1.50 13.95
C GLY A 322 18.89 -2.59 13.18
N SER A 323 18.55 -2.82 11.90
CA SER A 323 19.18 -3.86 11.06
C SER A 323 20.67 -3.61 10.82
N ASN A 324 21.11 -2.35 10.91
CA ASN A 324 22.51 -1.97 10.90
C ASN A 324 22.98 -1.66 12.32
N ALA A 325 23.73 -2.57 12.94
CA ALA A 325 24.21 -2.42 14.31
C ALA A 325 25.08 -1.16 14.54
N GLY A 326 25.70 -0.62 13.49
CA GLY A 326 26.52 0.60 13.55
C GLY A 326 25.72 1.90 13.43
N GLN A 327 24.42 1.84 13.15
CA GLN A 327 23.58 3.01 12.92
C GLN A 327 22.30 2.92 13.75
N PRO A 328 22.02 3.90 14.62
CA PRO A 328 20.75 3.92 15.33
C PRO A 328 19.60 4.25 14.38
N ASP A 329 18.45 3.60 14.60
CA ASP A 329 17.19 3.92 13.91
C ASP A 329 16.19 4.50 14.90
N TYR A 330 15.41 5.50 14.46
CA TYR A 330 14.46 6.21 15.31
C TYR A 330 13.03 6.17 14.74
N VAL A 331 12.04 5.87 15.57
CA VAL A 331 10.62 6.05 15.22
C VAL A 331 9.93 6.78 16.36
N ASP A 332 9.23 7.87 16.03
CA ASP A 332 8.53 8.72 16.98
C ASP A 332 7.11 9.04 16.47
N ASN A 333 6.14 9.10 17.38
CA ASN A 333 4.79 9.62 17.10
C ASN A 333 4.07 8.86 15.98
N VAL A 334 3.67 7.62 16.27
CA VAL A 334 2.92 6.78 15.32
C VAL A 334 1.56 6.45 15.92
N VAL A 335 0.50 6.60 15.12
CA VAL A 335 -0.85 6.20 15.49
C VAL A 335 -1.40 5.27 14.42
N PHE A 336 -1.79 4.07 14.83
CA PHE A 336 -2.63 3.15 14.07
C PHE A 336 -3.99 3.10 14.75
N GLU A 337 -5.05 3.51 14.05
CA GLU A 337 -6.41 3.48 14.61
C GLU A 337 -7.49 3.01 13.65
N ASP A 338 -8.56 2.44 14.21
CA ASP A 338 -9.71 1.94 13.47
C ASP A 338 -9.29 0.92 12.39
N VAL A 339 -8.71 -0.21 12.84
CA VAL A 339 -8.15 -1.24 11.97
C VAL A 339 -8.93 -2.54 12.10
N GLN A 340 -9.26 -3.15 10.97
CA GLN A 340 -9.85 -4.49 10.89
C GLN A 340 -8.88 -5.45 10.22
N LEU A 341 -8.67 -6.63 10.80
CA LEU A 341 -7.79 -7.65 10.20
C LEU A 341 -8.46 -9.02 10.14
N TYR A 342 -8.28 -9.70 9.02
CA TYR A 342 -8.83 -11.03 8.79
C TYR A 342 -7.73 -12.00 8.37
N ARG A 343 -7.63 -13.14 9.05
CA ARG A 343 -6.72 -14.25 8.73
C ARG A 343 -5.24 -13.85 8.62
N SER A 344 -4.87 -12.77 9.30
CA SER A 344 -3.52 -12.16 9.24
C SER A 344 -2.54 -12.90 10.17
N SER A 345 -1.23 -12.73 9.95
CA SER A 345 -0.21 -13.29 10.84
C SER A 345 -0.14 -12.52 12.15
N ASN A 346 -0.32 -11.21 12.11
CA ASN A 346 -0.29 -10.34 13.29
C ASN A 346 -1.40 -9.30 13.19
N ALA A 347 -1.79 -8.71 14.32
CA ALA A 347 -2.71 -7.56 14.32
C ALA A 347 -1.91 -6.26 14.43
N ALA A 348 -1.10 -6.16 15.48
CA ALA A 348 -0.24 -5.02 15.75
C ALA A 348 1.08 -5.48 16.38
N TRP A 349 2.21 -5.03 15.84
CA TRP A 349 3.50 -5.48 16.33
C TRP A 349 4.67 -4.53 16.13
N ILE A 350 5.67 -4.65 17.01
CA ILE A 350 6.94 -3.93 16.94
C ILE A 350 8.06 -4.96 16.80
N LYS A 351 8.82 -4.87 15.71
CA LYS A 351 9.95 -5.78 15.44
C LYS A 351 11.26 -4.99 15.35
N THR A 352 12.26 -5.39 16.12
CA THR A 352 13.62 -4.83 16.00
C THR A 352 14.67 -5.94 15.93
N TYR A 353 15.84 -5.61 15.39
CA TYR A 353 17.07 -6.36 15.62
C TYR A 353 17.71 -5.91 16.94
N PRO A 354 18.68 -6.68 17.48
CA PRO A 354 19.58 -6.16 18.50
C PRO A 354 20.36 -4.96 17.96
N GLY A 355 20.14 -3.80 18.54
CA GLY A 355 20.66 -2.55 17.97
C GLY A 355 20.60 -1.37 18.93
N SER A 356 20.55 -0.16 18.38
CA SER A 356 20.45 1.09 19.12
C SER A 356 19.46 2.04 18.45
N GLY A 357 19.10 3.13 19.14
CA GLY A 357 18.04 4.04 18.74
C GLY A 357 16.78 3.85 19.59
N HIS A 358 15.61 4.18 19.05
CA HIS A 358 14.35 4.03 19.80
C HIS A 358 13.11 3.90 18.94
N VAL A 359 12.07 3.29 19.53
CA VAL A 359 10.67 3.42 19.14
C VAL A 359 9.94 4.08 20.30
N ARG A 360 9.28 5.22 20.04
CA ARG A 360 8.67 6.04 21.09
C ARG A 360 7.34 6.65 20.68
N ASN A 361 6.40 6.71 21.62
CA ASN A 361 5.07 7.33 21.43
C ASN A 361 4.31 6.68 20.28
N VAL A 362 4.02 5.39 20.43
CA VAL A 362 3.24 4.61 19.46
C VAL A 362 1.88 4.28 20.07
N THR A 363 0.80 4.51 19.34
CA THR A 363 -0.56 4.14 19.76
C THR A 363 -1.16 3.17 18.76
N PHE A 364 -1.60 2.02 19.25
CA PHE A 364 -2.48 1.09 18.55
C PHE A 364 -3.86 1.19 19.21
N ARG A 365 -4.88 1.64 18.46
CA ARG A 365 -6.21 1.89 19.01
C ARG A 365 -7.33 1.33 18.14
N ASN A 366 -8.40 0.82 18.75
CA ASN A 366 -9.58 0.33 18.03
C ASN A 366 -9.21 -0.68 16.93
N ILE A 367 -8.50 -1.73 17.32
CA ILE A 367 -8.08 -2.79 16.41
C ILE A 367 -8.95 -4.00 16.67
N HIS A 368 -9.76 -4.36 15.68
CA HIS A 368 -10.57 -5.57 15.68
C HIS A 368 -9.98 -6.60 14.72
N PHE A 369 -9.96 -7.88 15.11
CA PHE A 369 -9.42 -8.91 14.23
C PHE A 369 -10.06 -10.29 14.37
N GLU A 370 -10.00 -11.06 13.29
CA GLU A 370 -10.46 -12.43 13.24
C GLU A 370 -9.36 -13.36 12.72
N ASN A 371 -9.15 -14.48 13.44
CA ASN A 371 -8.21 -15.53 13.04
C ASN A 371 -6.78 -15.01 12.83
N VAL A 372 -6.28 -14.23 13.79
CA VAL A 372 -4.90 -13.71 13.75
C VAL A 372 -3.95 -14.65 14.48
N ASN A 373 -2.80 -14.95 13.88
CA ASN A 373 -1.82 -15.87 14.45
C ASN A 373 -1.22 -15.36 15.78
N GLN A 374 -0.60 -14.17 15.78
CA GLN A 374 -0.09 -13.50 16.98
C GLN A 374 -0.59 -12.05 17.04
N PRO A 375 -1.68 -11.78 17.79
CA PRO A 375 -2.33 -10.47 17.77
C PRO A 375 -1.45 -9.31 18.22
N ILE A 376 -0.97 -9.33 19.46
CA ILE A 376 -0.02 -8.34 19.99
C ILE A 376 1.35 -8.99 20.05
N TYR A 377 2.33 -8.45 19.32
CA TYR A 377 3.67 -9.01 19.30
C TYR A 377 4.75 -7.92 19.41
N VAL A 378 5.70 -8.09 20.32
CA VAL A 378 6.86 -7.19 20.45
C VAL A 378 8.10 -8.04 20.62
N THR A 379 9.10 -7.78 19.79
CA THR A 379 10.39 -8.46 19.86
C THR A 379 11.53 -7.50 19.59
N SER A 380 12.57 -7.59 20.43
CA SER A 380 13.83 -6.87 20.25
C SER A 380 14.88 -7.66 19.43
N CYS A 381 14.50 -8.79 18.83
CA CYS A 381 15.45 -9.79 18.36
C CYS A 381 14.95 -10.63 17.16
N ILE A 382 14.49 -9.97 16.08
CA ILE A 382 14.03 -10.71 14.91
C ILE A 382 15.16 -11.49 14.21
N TYR A 383 14.81 -12.68 13.71
CA TYR A 383 15.60 -13.59 12.87
C TYR A 383 16.86 -14.21 13.49
N SER A 384 17.57 -13.53 14.40
CA SER A 384 18.75 -14.11 15.07
C SER A 384 18.36 -15.08 16.18
N TYR A 385 17.30 -14.77 16.94
CA TYR A 385 16.89 -15.46 18.18
C TYR A 385 18.06 -15.69 19.16
N GLN A 386 19.12 -14.88 19.02
CA GLN A 386 20.37 -14.94 19.77
C GLN A 386 20.68 -13.55 20.29
N ASN A 387 21.19 -13.47 21.52
CA ASN A 387 21.53 -12.21 22.19
C ASN A 387 20.37 -11.21 22.26
N CYS A 388 19.13 -11.69 22.37
CA CYS A 388 17.94 -10.83 22.40
C CYS A 388 17.93 -9.83 23.57
N ASP A 389 18.61 -10.21 24.64
CA ASP A 389 18.80 -9.41 25.86
C ASP A 389 19.93 -8.38 25.77
N SER A 390 20.68 -8.28 24.65
CA SER A 390 21.76 -7.31 24.47
C SER A 390 21.36 -6.04 23.70
N SER A 391 20.15 -5.98 23.15
CA SER A 391 19.68 -4.80 22.41
C SER A 391 19.63 -3.57 23.31
N ARG A 392 20.13 -2.45 22.80
CA ARG A 392 20.02 -1.13 23.44
C ARG A 392 19.00 -0.23 22.76
N LEU A 393 18.24 -0.75 21.80
CA LEU A 393 17.16 -0.02 21.15
C LEU A 393 15.97 0.05 22.12
N ALA A 394 15.68 1.25 22.61
CA ALA A 394 14.63 1.45 23.61
C ALA A 394 13.24 1.47 22.97
N ILE A 395 12.29 0.75 23.55
CA ILE A 395 10.87 0.82 23.16
C ILE A 395 10.10 1.40 24.35
N SER A 396 9.48 2.57 24.15
CA SER A 396 8.90 3.35 25.25
C SER A 396 7.62 4.08 24.86
N ASN A 397 6.76 4.35 25.84
CA ASN A 397 5.49 5.08 25.64
C ASN A 397 4.67 4.47 24.50
N VAL A 398 4.25 3.22 24.70
CA VAL A 398 3.42 2.51 23.74
C VAL A 398 2.06 2.24 24.36
N ARG A 399 1.00 2.56 23.63
CA ARG A 399 -0.39 2.43 24.09
C ARG A 399 -1.13 1.43 23.22
N TRP A 400 -1.79 0.48 23.87
CA TRP A 400 -2.70 -0.48 23.26
C TRP A 400 -4.10 -0.26 23.83
N GLU A 401 -5.00 0.24 23.00
CA GLU A 401 -6.32 0.73 23.42
C GLU A 401 -7.40 0.02 22.60
N ASN A 402 -8.33 -0.69 23.24
CA ASN A 402 -9.43 -1.37 22.56
C ASN A 402 -8.93 -2.34 21.46
N ILE A 403 -8.17 -3.35 21.88
CA ILE A 403 -7.64 -4.40 21.01
C ILE A 403 -8.45 -5.66 21.23
N THR A 404 -9.30 -6.02 20.26
CA THR A 404 -10.32 -7.06 20.42
C THR A 404 -10.33 -8.04 19.27
N GLY A 405 -10.69 -9.30 19.53
CA GLY A 405 -10.85 -10.26 18.44
C GLY A 405 -10.50 -11.69 18.79
N THR A 406 -10.25 -12.48 17.75
CA THR A 406 -9.93 -13.90 17.88
C THR A 406 -8.52 -14.25 17.43
N SER A 407 -7.75 -14.90 18.31
CA SER A 407 -6.43 -15.45 17.99
C SER A 407 -6.57 -16.87 17.44
N ARG A 408 -5.75 -17.22 16.45
CA ARG A 408 -5.72 -18.57 15.84
C ARG A 408 -5.25 -19.63 16.83
N TYR A 409 -4.30 -19.26 17.67
CA TYR A 409 -3.74 -20.11 18.71
C TYR A 409 -3.98 -19.49 20.09
N ASN A 410 -3.58 -20.19 21.15
CA ASN A 410 -3.81 -19.80 22.54
C ASN A 410 -2.93 -18.63 23.06
N VAL A 411 -2.33 -17.82 22.19
CA VAL A 411 -1.53 -16.66 22.59
C VAL A 411 -2.24 -15.38 22.15
N ALA A 412 -2.61 -14.55 23.13
CA ALA A 412 -3.19 -13.22 22.89
C ALA A 412 -2.11 -12.16 22.69
N ALA A 413 -1.05 -12.22 23.50
CA ALA A 413 0.08 -11.32 23.39
C ALA A 413 1.39 -12.02 23.71
N ALA A 414 2.44 -11.67 22.98
CA ALA A 414 3.81 -12.11 23.25
C ALA A 414 4.76 -10.92 23.14
N ILE A 415 5.29 -10.48 24.28
CA ILE A 415 6.08 -9.27 24.43
C ILE A 415 7.42 -9.63 25.05
N HIS A 416 8.47 -9.61 24.24
CA HIS A 416 9.84 -9.77 24.69
C HIS A 416 10.63 -8.49 24.42
N CYS A 417 10.92 -7.76 25.49
CA CYS A 417 11.83 -6.63 25.47
C CYS A 417 13.23 -7.08 25.88
N SER A 418 14.26 -6.34 25.47
CA SER A 418 15.62 -6.63 25.88
C SER A 418 15.86 -6.28 27.35
N SER A 419 16.51 -7.13 28.14
CA SER A 419 16.88 -6.77 29.53
C SER A 419 17.93 -5.65 29.61
N SER A 420 18.73 -5.44 28.56
CA SER A 420 19.65 -4.29 28.46
C SER A 420 18.95 -2.95 28.18
N ALA A 421 17.73 -2.99 27.64
CA ALA A 421 16.87 -1.82 27.44
C ALA A 421 15.40 -2.20 27.68
N PRO A 422 14.98 -2.44 28.94
CA PRO A 422 13.63 -2.89 29.25
C PRO A 422 12.57 -1.90 28.73
N CYS A 423 11.44 -2.42 28.25
CA CYS A 423 10.36 -1.55 27.77
C CYS A 423 9.79 -0.71 28.91
N THR A 424 9.43 0.54 28.59
CA THR A 424 8.95 1.53 29.58
C THR A 424 7.66 2.18 29.13
N ASP A 425 6.83 2.60 30.08
CA ASP A 425 5.59 3.34 29.83
C ASP A 425 4.66 2.64 28.83
N PHE A 426 4.56 1.31 28.93
CA PHE A 426 3.56 0.54 28.21
C PHE A 426 2.22 0.64 28.94
N SER A 427 1.14 0.88 28.21
CA SER A 427 -0.21 0.91 28.77
C SER A 427 -1.20 0.16 27.90
N PHE A 428 -2.04 -0.64 28.54
CA PHE A 428 -3.00 -1.54 27.92
C PHE A 428 -4.37 -1.27 28.52
N SER A 429 -5.37 -1.03 27.66
CA SER A 429 -6.75 -0.83 28.07
C SER A 429 -7.71 -1.45 27.06
N GLY A 430 -8.77 -2.10 27.55
CA GLY A 430 -9.74 -2.76 26.66
C GLY A 430 -9.14 -3.87 25.79
N ILE A 431 -8.27 -4.72 26.36
CA ILE A 431 -7.74 -5.89 25.67
C ILE A 431 -8.71 -7.06 25.86
N ASP A 432 -9.41 -7.50 24.80
CA ASP A 432 -10.31 -8.67 24.81
C ASP A 432 -10.00 -9.60 23.64
N ILE A 433 -9.10 -10.56 23.87
CA ILE A 433 -8.59 -11.47 22.84
C ILE A 433 -8.88 -12.91 23.26
N LYS A 434 -9.62 -13.63 22.41
CA LYS A 434 -10.07 -15.00 22.70
C LYS A 434 -9.50 -15.98 21.67
N PRO A 435 -8.97 -17.14 22.08
CA PRO A 435 -8.58 -18.17 21.11
C PRO A 435 -9.82 -18.66 20.36
N MET A 436 -9.73 -18.77 19.04
CA MET A 436 -10.85 -19.22 18.18
C MET A 436 -11.39 -20.59 18.60
N ASN A 437 -10.52 -21.49 19.06
CA ASN A 437 -10.88 -22.85 19.45
C ASN A 437 -11.26 -22.96 20.94
N GLY A 438 -11.53 -21.84 21.61
CA GLY A 438 -11.83 -21.79 23.04
C GLY A 438 -10.61 -21.99 23.94
N GLY A 439 -10.85 -22.07 25.25
CA GLY A 439 -9.80 -22.17 26.27
C GLY A 439 -9.22 -20.83 26.71
N SER A 440 -8.20 -20.87 27.55
CA SER A 440 -7.56 -19.69 28.13
C SER A 440 -6.49 -19.12 27.21
N ALA A 441 -6.54 -17.81 26.96
CA ALA A 441 -5.46 -17.09 26.29
C ALA A 441 -4.24 -16.94 27.22
N LYS A 442 -3.04 -17.13 26.65
CA LYS A 442 -1.76 -16.79 27.26
C LYS A 442 -1.35 -15.38 26.88
N THR A 443 -0.79 -14.67 27.85
CA THR A 443 -0.16 -13.37 27.70
C THR A 443 1.26 -13.49 28.20
N LEU A 444 2.22 -13.57 27.28
CA LEU A 444 3.62 -13.82 27.59
C LEU A 444 4.38 -12.49 27.63
N CYS A 445 5.11 -12.22 28.70
CA CYS A 445 5.80 -10.94 28.89
C CYS A 445 7.18 -11.13 29.50
N SER A 446 8.17 -10.40 28.99
CA SER A 446 9.52 -10.31 29.55
C SER A 446 10.06 -8.88 29.45
N ASN A 447 10.72 -8.42 30.53
CA ASN A 447 11.45 -7.15 30.59
C ASN A 447 10.61 -5.89 30.32
N ILE A 448 9.37 -5.84 30.82
CA ILE A 448 8.54 -4.63 30.84
C ILE A 448 8.65 -3.99 32.23
N LYS A 449 9.13 -2.74 32.33
CA LYS A 449 9.15 -2.03 33.60
C LYS A 449 7.74 -1.69 34.05
N ASN A 450 7.49 -1.79 35.35
CA ASN A 450 6.19 -1.53 35.97
C ASN A 450 5.04 -2.35 35.34
N GLN A 451 5.33 -3.59 34.89
CA GLN A 451 4.34 -4.45 34.22
C GLN A 451 3.05 -4.62 35.05
N ALA A 452 3.14 -4.70 36.38
CA ALA A 452 1.99 -4.86 37.26
C ALA A 452 0.95 -3.73 37.14
N THR A 453 1.36 -2.53 36.73
CA THR A 453 0.48 -1.36 36.57
C THR A 453 0.24 -0.99 35.11
N SER A 454 0.70 -1.79 34.14
CA SER A 454 0.54 -1.48 32.71
C SER A 454 -0.88 -1.71 32.20
N GLY A 455 -1.73 -2.42 32.94
CA GLY A 455 -3.07 -2.81 32.51
C GLY A 455 -3.13 -4.14 31.75
N LEU A 456 -2.01 -4.85 31.60
CA LEU A 456 -1.94 -6.18 31.00
C LEU A 456 -1.52 -7.23 32.03
N THR A 457 -2.36 -8.25 32.24
CA THR A 457 -2.03 -9.39 33.11
C THR A 457 -1.23 -10.44 32.33
N CYS A 458 0.02 -10.65 32.72
CA CYS A 458 0.90 -11.65 32.11
C CYS A 458 0.74 -13.02 32.78
N THR A 459 0.63 -14.08 31.99
CA THR A 459 0.45 -15.47 32.45
C THR A 459 1.75 -16.27 32.45
N GLY A 460 2.84 -15.72 31.92
CA GLY A 460 4.14 -16.37 31.87
C GLY A 460 5.22 -15.52 31.18
N PRO A 461 6.48 -15.99 31.20
CA PRO A 461 7.57 -15.30 30.52
C PRO A 461 7.49 -15.45 29.00
N CYS A 462 7.85 -14.40 28.27
CA CYS A 462 8.05 -14.47 26.81
C CYS A 462 9.51 -14.81 26.50
N PRO A 463 9.83 -15.94 25.84
CA PRO A 463 11.20 -16.26 25.49
C PRO A 463 11.74 -15.30 24.43
N GLY A 464 13.04 -14.99 24.45
CA GLY A 464 13.67 -14.18 23.39
C GLY A 464 13.62 -14.85 22.02
N SER A 465 13.48 -16.18 21.99
CA SER A 465 13.29 -17.00 20.81
C SER A 465 11.83 -17.14 20.36
N GLN A 466 10.90 -16.35 20.91
CA GLN A 466 9.50 -16.39 20.48
C GLN A 466 9.42 -16.20 18.95
N PRO A 467 8.82 -17.14 18.20
CA PRO A 467 8.78 -17.05 16.75
C PRO A 467 7.84 -15.92 16.30
N GLN A 468 8.05 -15.39 15.09
CA GLN A 468 7.16 -14.37 14.50
C GLN A 468 5.77 -14.94 14.15
N GLN A 469 5.69 -16.24 13.85
CA GLN A 469 4.44 -16.95 13.59
C GLN A 469 4.44 -18.28 14.34
N LEU A 470 3.33 -18.58 15.00
CA LEU A 470 3.09 -19.86 15.64
C LEU A 470 2.59 -20.89 14.61
N THR A 471 2.86 -22.17 14.89
CA THR A 471 2.33 -23.30 14.12
C THR A 471 1.31 -24.13 14.91
N GLY A 472 1.12 -23.80 16.19
CA GLY A 472 0.27 -24.52 17.13
C GLY A 472 0.06 -23.72 18.41
N ASN A 473 -0.79 -24.26 19.30
CA ASN A 473 -0.86 -23.80 20.69
C ASN A 473 0.48 -24.05 21.38
N VAL A 474 0.87 -23.14 22.27
CA VAL A 474 2.10 -23.20 23.09
C VAL A 474 1.79 -23.23 24.56
#